data_AF-A0AAV4J4V3-F1
#
_entry.id   AF-A0AAV4J4V3-F1
#
_cell.length_a   1.000
_cell.length_b   1.000
_cell.length_c   1.000
_cell.angle_alpha   90.00
_cell.angle_beta   90.00
_cell.angle_gamma   90.00
#
_symmetry.space_group_name_H-M   'P 1'
#
loop_
_entity.id
_entity.type
_entity.pdbx_description
1 polymer ?
#
loop_
_entity_poly.entity_id
_entity_poly.type
_entity_poly.pdbx_seq_one_letter_code
_entity_poly.pdbx_strand_id
1 'polypeptide(L)'
;MTVIVKELQQQLAQYKVRCAGVDTLAVVLKEAKQESVTLARQKKALETAIANLQNRLSTNNLSASVNIEETDLYVPGTSKQTLDNLARENARLRSLLKNTEHQPGKKSSEEMQELKTLVEDLESDKNQLQAQLQEVESIKLVMVKQYEETIASLKKDMAEEREKMMIEIDKYKFERNDMLKNLDKDSSKGYNYRDKKSVECQTSGMQLDSVDNIKTSLKLLAEQCKQLDEDLDNLDLSGGQQTAASSTEEAVKAKDEAYHLKAKLEEITLMNQRWQVHSDAKERQHIANVSELKNEIEVWKQEAEMNRAENMRYVQIVEELQRTLYQMRQKPQIDPSMVEILKQQIQVCTEDFNNERKDHEIVLRKKKELQAEVEDLKLQNEGLKQELETLKLRRTSSSSQPSESRHMMERRSWHPGQFPTQLQQQQQQQQLPQQQYSHIQARGEDTDDIPNLPPVPFLPKTGATLQTNPPLSYGRRAKSDSPFSFECEAGPFGLHLPGDTPQFMSHSQLDLVDGQSKNSQNVRPGALGSMPPLKRRSSDIDMLKNKGVMACPKCSKEFPEDQTDILLSHIDVCKD
;
A
#
# COMPACT_ATOMS: atom_id res chain seq x y z
N MET A 1 18.44 -25.50 -44.32
CA MET A 1 17.10 -25.17 -43.81
C MET A 1 17.07 -24.87 -42.31
N THR A 2 17.62 -25.73 -41.44
CA THR A 2 17.56 -25.55 -39.97
C THR A 2 18.15 -24.23 -39.45
N VAL A 3 19.23 -23.73 -40.07
CA VAL A 3 19.84 -22.43 -39.73
C VAL A 3 18.89 -21.27 -40.04
N ILE A 4 18.24 -21.29 -41.22
CA ILE A 4 17.28 -20.26 -41.65
C ILE A 4 16.04 -20.27 -40.73
N VAL A 5 15.56 -21.45 -40.32
CA VAL A 5 14.42 -21.56 -39.39
C VAL A 5 14.77 -20.98 -38.02
N LYS A 6 15.97 -21.25 -37.49
CA LYS A 6 16.42 -20.67 -36.22
C LYS A 6 16.58 -19.14 -36.30
N GLU A 7 17.09 -18.64 -37.41
CA GLU A 7 17.23 -17.19 -37.62
C GLU A 7 15.86 -16.50 -37.73
N LEU A 8 14.91 -17.10 -38.44
CA LEU A 8 13.53 -16.61 -38.50
C LEU A 8 12.82 -16.69 -37.14
N GLN A 9 13.04 -17.75 -36.35
CA GLN A 9 12.53 -17.85 -34.97
C GLN A 9 13.12 -16.78 -34.06
N GLN A 10 14.42 -16.50 -34.18
CA GLN A 10 15.07 -15.43 -33.43
C GLN A 10 14.54 -14.06 -33.83
N GLN A 11 14.38 -13.80 -35.13
CA GLN A 11 13.77 -12.56 -35.62
C GLN A 11 12.33 -12.43 -35.10
N LEU A 12 11.52 -13.49 -35.15
CA LEU A 12 10.16 -13.49 -34.60
C LEU A 12 10.14 -13.18 -33.11
N ALA A 13 11.04 -13.78 -32.32
CA ALA A 13 11.17 -13.48 -30.90
C ALA A 13 11.54 -12.01 -30.65
N GLN A 14 12.49 -11.46 -31.43
CA GLN A 14 12.84 -10.04 -31.37
C GLN A 14 11.65 -9.13 -31.73
N TYR A 15 10.86 -9.49 -32.76
CA TYR A 15 9.66 -8.74 -33.12
C TYR A 15 8.60 -8.79 -32.00
N LYS A 16 8.39 -9.94 -31.34
CA LYS A 16 7.48 -10.04 -30.19
C LYS A 16 7.89 -9.13 -29.04
N VAL A 17 9.20 -9.09 -28.71
CA VAL A 17 9.72 -8.18 -27.69
C VAL A 17 9.53 -6.71 -28.09
N ARG A 18 9.78 -6.37 -29.37
CA ARG A 18 9.54 -5.01 -29.87
C ARG A 18 8.06 -4.62 -29.81
N CYS A 19 7.14 -5.51 -30.17
CA CYS A 19 5.70 -5.26 -30.07
C CYS A 19 5.28 -5.04 -28.61
N ALA A 20 5.71 -5.90 -27.68
CA ALA A 20 5.43 -5.73 -26.25
C ALA A 20 6.01 -4.40 -25.70
N GLY A 21 7.18 -3.97 -26.19
CA GLY A 21 7.75 -2.67 -25.88
C GLY A 21 6.89 -1.49 -26.38
N VAL A 22 6.35 -1.59 -27.61
CA VAL A 22 5.43 -0.58 -28.16
C VAL A 22 4.13 -0.52 -27.36
N ASP A 23 3.57 -1.68 -26.98
CA ASP A 23 2.36 -1.76 -26.15
C ASP A 23 2.57 -1.11 -24.77
N THR A 24 3.74 -1.35 -24.16
CA THR A 24 4.12 -0.72 -22.89
C THR A 24 4.22 0.81 -23.03
N LEU A 25 4.88 1.30 -24.09
CA LEU A 25 4.97 2.73 -24.37
C LEU A 25 3.59 3.36 -24.65
N ALA A 26 2.67 2.62 -25.29
CA ALA A 26 1.31 3.08 -25.53
C ALA A 26 0.52 3.26 -24.21
N VAL A 27 0.69 2.35 -23.24
CA VAL A 27 0.11 2.47 -21.90
C VAL A 27 0.68 3.69 -21.16
N VAL A 28 2.01 3.82 -21.11
CA VAL A 28 2.68 4.97 -20.45
C VAL A 28 2.25 6.30 -21.08
N LEU A 29 2.14 6.36 -22.41
CA LEU A 29 1.66 7.56 -23.11
C LEU A 29 0.21 7.89 -22.76
N LYS A 30 -0.66 6.88 -22.59
CA LYS A 30 -2.05 7.07 -22.18
C LYS A 30 -2.14 7.61 -20.75
N GLU A 31 -1.35 7.07 -19.83
CA GLU A 31 -1.25 7.53 -18.45
C GLU A 31 -0.74 8.98 -18.37
N ALA A 32 0.34 9.30 -19.09
CA ALA A 32 0.88 10.66 -19.15
C ALA A 32 -0.12 11.68 -19.72
N LYS A 33 -0.92 11.29 -20.73
CA LYS A 33 -2.01 12.13 -21.25
C LYS A 33 -3.11 12.36 -20.19
N GLN A 34 -3.46 11.33 -19.42
CA GLN A 34 -4.46 11.44 -18.36
C GLN A 34 -3.97 12.33 -17.20
N GLU A 35 -2.70 12.22 -16.84
CA GLU A 35 -2.05 13.09 -15.84
C GLU A 35 -2.04 14.54 -16.31
N SER A 36 -1.65 14.79 -17.56
CA SER A 36 -1.67 16.13 -18.16
C SER A 36 -3.07 16.77 -18.12
N VAL A 37 -4.12 16.01 -18.43
CA VAL A 37 -5.52 16.48 -18.32
C VAL A 37 -5.89 16.79 -16.86
N THR A 38 -5.42 15.98 -15.91
CA THR A 38 -5.69 16.18 -14.49
C THR A 38 -5.01 17.44 -13.96
N LEU A 39 -3.73 17.63 -14.29
CA LEU A 39 -2.97 18.85 -13.94
C LEU A 39 -3.58 20.10 -14.61
N ALA A 40 -4.04 20.00 -15.86
CA ALA A 40 -4.73 21.11 -16.53
C ALA A 40 -6.03 21.50 -15.82
N ARG A 41 -6.81 20.52 -15.31
CA ARG A 41 -8.00 20.80 -14.49
C ARG A 41 -7.65 21.45 -13.16
N GLN A 42 -6.60 20.97 -12.48
CA GLN A 42 -6.12 21.56 -11.23
C GLN A 42 -5.65 23.01 -11.42
N LYS A 43 -4.86 23.26 -12.49
CA LYS A 43 -4.43 24.61 -12.87
C LYS A 43 -5.63 25.53 -13.08
N LYS A 44 -6.64 25.10 -13.84
CA LYS A 44 -7.85 25.89 -14.07
C LYS A 44 -8.64 26.17 -12.79
N ALA A 45 -8.70 25.20 -11.86
CA ALA A 45 -9.35 25.39 -10.56
C ALA A 45 -8.61 26.42 -9.70
N LEU A 46 -7.26 26.38 -9.69
CA LEU A 46 -6.43 27.36 -9.00
C LEU A 46 -6.55 28.76 -9.64
N GLU A 47 -6.51 28.87 -10.96
CA GLU A 47 -6.74 30.14 -11.68
C GLU A 47 -8.12 30.72 -11.34
N THR A 48 -9.15 29.89 -11.25
CA THR A 48 -10.50 30.31 -10.83
C THR A 48 -10.52 30.78 -9.38
N ALA A 49 -9.82 30.09 -8.48
CA ALA A 49 -9.69 30.49 -7.08
C ALA A 49 -8.93 31.82 -6.95
N ILE A 50 -7.84 32.01 -7.69
CA ILE A 50 -7.08 33.26 -7.75
C ILE A 50 -7.98 34.39 -8.26
N ALA A 51 -8.70 34.18 -9.37
CA ALA A 51 -9.62 35.18 -9.91
C ALA A 51 -10.73 35.55 -8.91
N ASN A 52 -11.28 34.57 -8.18
CA ASN A 52 -12.26 34.82 -7.12
C ASN A 52 -11.66 35.61 -5.95
N LEU A 53 -10.43 35.31 -5.54
CA LEU A 53 -9.74 36.05 -4.49
C LEU A 53 -9.40 37.47 -4.93
N GLN A 54 -8.91 37.66 -6.15
CA GLN A 54 -8.66 38.97 -6.74
C GLN A 54 -9.94 39.81 -6.83
N ASN A 55 -11.06 39.19 -7.21
CA ASN A 55 -12.37 39.86 -7.23
C ASN A 55 -12.87 40.23 -5.82
N ARG A 56 -12.62 39.36 -4.82
CA ARG A 56 -12.91 39.68 -3.41
C ARG A 56 -12.02 40.81 -2.88
N LEU A 57 -10.77 40.89 -3.30
CA LEU A 57 -9.87 41.99 -2.92
C LEU A 57 -10.34 43.31 -3.54
N SER A 58 -10.64 43.31 -4.84
CA SER A 58 -11.11 44.51 -5.54
C SER A 58 -12.43 45.04 -4.99
N THR A 59 -13.40 44.16 -4.69
CA THR A 59 -14.69 44.54 -4.07
C THR A 59 -14.55 45.12 -2.67
N ASN A 60 -13.47 44.81 -1.95
CA ASN A 60 -13.19 45.37 -0.62
C ASN A 60 -12.28 46.61 -0.66
N ASN A 61 -12.04 47.21 -1.83
CA ASN A 61 -11.08 48.31 -2.04
C ASN A 61 -9.66 47.99 -1.57
N LEU A 62 -9.31 46.70 -1.46
CA LEU A 62 -7.94 46.27 -1.23
C LEU A 62 -7.26 46.23 -2.59
N SER A 63 -6.07 46.83 -2.69
CA SER A 63 -5.36 46.91 -3.96
C SER A 63 -5.17 45.49 -4.52
N ALA A 64 -5.74 45.20 -5.70
CA ALA A 64 -5.57 43.90 -6.35
C ALA A 64 -4.12 43.65 -6.81
N SER A 65 -3.26 44.66 -6.69
CA SER A 65 -1.85 44.66 -7.03
C SER A 65 -0.94 44.23 -5.87
N VAL A 66 -1.39 43.38 -4.94
CA VAL A 66 -0.49 42.75 -3.98
C VAL A 66 0.32 41.71 -4.75
N ASN A 67 1.46 42.14 -5.30
CA ASN A 67 2.50 41.28 -5.81
C ASN A 67 3.17 40.66 -4.58
N ILE A 68 2.61 39.54 -4.09
CA ILE A 68 3.23 38.76 -3.03
C ILE A 68 4.47 38.14 -3.68
N GLU A 69 5.64 38.74 -3.46
CA GLU A 69 6.91 38.08 -3.76
C GLU A 69 6.89 36.70 -3.06
N GLU A 70 7.45 35.66 -3.69
CA GLU A 70 7.37 34.25 -3.26
C GLU A 70 7.78 33.98 -1.79
N THR A 71 8.33 34.97 -1.10
CA THR A 71 8.77 34.93 0.30
C THR A 71 7.81 35.54 1.32
N ASP A 72 6.76 36.26 0.92
CA ASP A 72 5.89 36.96 1.86
C ASP A 72 4.71 36.09 2.33
N LEU A 73 4.77 35.69 3.60
CA LEU A 73 3.73 34.93 4.29
C LEU A 73 2.49 35.81 4.49
N TYR A 74 1.51 35.68 3.60
CA TYR A 74 0.19 36.30 3.79
C TYR A 74 -0.56 35.58 4.91
N VAL A 75 -0.81 36.29 6.01
CA VAL A 75 -1.71 35.85 7.10
C VAL A 75 -3.08 36.50 6.86
N PRO A 76 -4.11 35.74 6.43
CA PRO A 76 -5.44 36.31 6.26
C PRO A 76 -6.00 36.70 7.62
N GLY A 77 -6.36 37.98 7.80
CA GLY A 77 -7.10 38.43 8.97
C GLY A 77 -8.47 37.74 9.07
N THR A 78 -8.90 37.41 10.29
CA THR A 78 -10.18 36.74 10.57
C THR A 78 -11.36 37.57 10.07
N SER A 79 -12.38 36.90 9.52
CA SER A 79 -13.56 37.58 8.97
C SER A 79 -14.33 38.31 10.08
N LYS A 80 -14.89 39.49 9.77
CA LYS A 80 -15.72 40.27 10.70
C LYS A 80 -16.86 39.44 11.33
N GLN A 81 -17.45 38.52 10.56
CA GLN A 81 -18.49 37.62 11.04
C GLN A 81 -17.98 36.64 12.12
N THR A 82 -16.73 36.21 12.02
CA THR A 82 -16.07 35.36 13.02
C THR A 82 -15.87 36.12 14.34
N LEU A 83 -15.46 37.39 14.26
CA LEU A 83 -15.33 38.28 15.43
C LEU A 83 -16.69 38.54 16.09
N ASP A 84 -17.74 38.79 15.29
CA ASP A 84 -19.10 39.02 15.81
C ASP A 84 -19.68 37.74 16.47
N ASN A 85 -19.35 36.55 15.96
CA ASN A 85 -19.75 35.27 16.57
C ASN A 85 -19.01 35.02 17.88
N LEU A 86 -17.70 35.29 17.93
CA LEU A 86 -16.91 35.18 19.15
C LEU A 86 -17.40 36.14 20.23
N ALA A 87 -17.72 37.38 19.88
CA ALA A 87 -18.27 38.35 20.83
C ALA A 87 -19.59 37.85 21.45
N ARG A 88 -20.48 37.25 20.64
CA ARG A 88 -21.74 36.67 21.14
C ARG A 88 -21.53 35.45 22.04
N GLU A 89 -20.65 34.54 21.66
CA GLU A 89 -20.40 33.34 22.48
C GLU A 89 -19.67 33.68 23.78
N ASN A 90 -18.75 34.66 23.75
CA ASN A 90 -18.08 35.16 24.95
C ASN A 90 -19.08 35.82 25.92
N ALA A 91 -20.07 36.56 25.40
CA ALA A 91 -21.18 37.07 26.22
C ALA A 91 -22.03 35.93 26.81
N ARG A 92 -22.32 34.88 26.04
CA ARG A 92 -23.08 33.70 26.50
C ARG A 92 -22.35 32.95 27.62
N LEU A 93 -21.05 32.71 27.47
CA LEU A 93 -20.21 32.02 28.45
C LEU A 93 -20.07 32.82 29.75
N ARG A 94 -19.93 34.15 29.66
CA ARG A 94 -19.94 35.03 30.85
C ARG A 94 -21.27 34.95 31.60
N SER A 95 -22.40 34.87 30.91
CA SER A 95 -23.70 34.66 31.56
C SER A 95 -23.83 33.29 32.22
N LEU A 96 -23.31 32.23 31.59
CA LEU A 96 -23.29 30.88 32.18
C LEU A 96 -22.46 30.82 33.47
N LEU A 97 -21.23 31.36 33.44
CA LEU A 97 -20.35 31.40 34.60
C LEU A 97 -20.93 32.20 35.77
N LYS A 98 -21.59 33.32 35.46
CA LYS A 98 -22.25 34.15 36.48
C LYS A 98 -23.43 33.44 37.14
N ASN A 99 -24.10 32.53 36.43
CA ASN A 99 -25.19 31.72 36.96
C ASN A 99 -24.70 30.53 37.80
N THR A 100 -23.51 29.98 37.53
CA THR A 100 -22.91 28.90 38.33
C THR A 100 -22.29 29.36 39.65
N GLU A 101 -21.82 30.61 39.75
CA GLU A 101 -21.24 31.15 40.99
C GLU A 101 -22.26 31.37 42.14
N HIS A 102 -23.57 31.34 41.87
CA HIS A 102 -24.61 31.67 42.86
C HIS A 102 -25.21 30.46 43.59
N GLN A 103 -24.66 29.25 43.44
CA GLN A 103 -25.00 28.11 44.32
C GLN A 103 -23.82 27.72 45.22
N PRO A 104 -23.58 28.44 46.33
CA PRO A 104 -22.64 28.00 47.33
C PRO A 104 -23.29 26.92 48.19
N GLY A 105 -22.82 25.68 48.05
CA GLY A 105 -22.89 24.73 49.15
C GLY A 105 -23.29 23.31 48.76
N LYS A 106 -22.29 22.43 48.83
CA LYS A 106 -22.36 20.98 49.07
C LYS A 106 -22.38 20.02 47.89
N LYS A 107 -22.83 20.38 46.68
CA LYS A 107 -22.74 19.45 45.52
C LYS A 107 -21.38 19.43 44.82
N SER A 108 -20.60 20.52 44.93
CA SER A 108 -19.34 20.65 44.19
C SER A 108 -18.20 19.75 44.68
N SER A 109 -18.28 19.19 45.89
CA SER A 109 -17.20 18.35 46.44
C SER A 109 -17.27 16.91 45.93
N GLU A 110 -18.47 16.34 45.79
CA GLU A 110 -18.65 14.99 45.26
C GLU A 110 -18.39 14.97 43.75
N GLU A 111 -18.92 15.94 43.00
CA GLU A 111 -18.67 16.07 41.56
C GLU A 111 -17.18 16.28 41.24
N MET A 112 -16.46 17.04 42.07
CA MET A 112 -15.02 17.24 41.90
C MET A 112 -14.21 15.98 42.22
N GLN A 113 -14.71 15.13 43.12
CA GLN A 113 -14.08 13.84 43.44
C GLN A 113 -14.35 12.80 42.36
N GLU A 114 -15.57 12.76 41.79
CA GLU A 114 -15.92 11.93 40.64
C GLU A 114 -15.13 12.33 39.38
N LEU A 115 -14.97 13.62 39.13
CA LEU A 115 -14.16 14.11 38.01
C LEU A 115 -12.69 13.72 38.18
N LYS A 116 -12.19 13.75 39.42
CA LYS A 116 -10.81 13.33 39.71
C LYS A 116 -10.60 11.84 39.47
N THR A 117 -11.53 10.98 39.90
CA THR A 117 -11.47 9.54 39.61
C THR A 117 -11.55 9.27 38.11
N LEU A 118 -12.41 10.00 37.39
CA LEU A 118 -12.51 9.85 35.94
C LEU A 118 -11.22 10.28 35.22
N VAL A 119 -10.55 11.33 35.69
CA VAL A 119 -9.24 11.75 35.14
C VAL A 119 -8.17 10.70 35.41
N GLU A 120 -8.14 10.12 36.61
CA GLU A 120 -7.20 9.03 36.95
C GLU A 120 -7.44 7.78 36.08
N ASP A 121 -8.71 7.40 35.85
CA ASP A 121 -9.09 6.29 34.95
C ASP A 121 -8.67 6.57 33.50
N LEU A 122 -8.96 7.77 32.97
CA LEU A 122 -8.56 8.16 31.61
C LEU A 122 -7.04 8.24 31.45
N GLU A 123 -6.31 8.63 32.49
CA GLU A 123 -4.85 8.66 32.47
C GLU A 123 -4.26 7.24 32.50
N SER A 124 -4.89 6.32 33.24
CA SER A 124 -4.58 4.88 33.19
C SER A 124 -4.82 4.30 31.79
N ASP A 125 -6.00 4.56 31.19
CA ASP A 125 -6.35 4.08 29.84
C ASP A 125 -5.40 4.63 28.77
N LYS A 126 -5.03 5.91 28.87
CA LYS A 126 -4.03 6.52 27.99
C LYS A 126 -2.69 5.80 28.08
N ASN A 127 -2.22 5.51 29.31
CA ASN A 127 -0.96 4.80 29.51
C ASN A 127 -1.02 3.36 28.98
N GLN A 128 -2.17 2.68 29.13
CA GLN A 128 -2.39 1.34 28.58
C GLN A 128 -2.39 1.35 27.04
N LEU A 129 -3.10 2.29 26.41
CA LEU A 129 -3.11 2.44 24.96
C LEU A 129 -1.73 2.80 24.41
N GLN A 130 -0.97 3.62 25.15
CA GLN A 130 0.40 3.96 24.78
C GLN A 130 1.34 2.74 24.85
N ALA A 131 1.18 1.86 25.83
CA ALA A 131 1.91 0.60 25.92
C ALA A 131 1.53 -0.37 24.78
N GLN A 132 0.23 -0.50 24.46
CA GLN A 132 -0.24 -1.31 23.33
C GLN A 132 0.29 -0.77 21.99
N LEU A 133 0.35 0.55 21.81
CA LEU A 133 0.91 1.15 20.60
C LEU A 133 2.39 0.79 20.44
N GLN A 134 3.18 0.85 21.52
CA GLN A 134 4.58 0.45 21.51
C GLN A 134 4.76 -1.05 21.21
N GLU A 135 3.88 -1.90 21.72
CA GLU A 135 3.89 -3.33 21.41
C GLU A 135 3.62 -3.59 19.92
N VAL A 136 2.60 -2.94 19.34
CA VAL A 136 2.30 -3.04 17.91
C VAL A 136 3.44 -2.51 17.04
N GLU A 137 4.08 -1.41 17.45
CA GLU A 137 5.27 -0.89 16.76
C GLU A 137 6.44 -1.88 16.81
N SER A 138 6.63 -2.56 17.94
CA SER A 138 7.67 -3.59 18.08
C SER A 138 7.41 -4.81 17.18
N ILE A 139 6.16 -5.28 17.11
CA ILE A 139 5.74 -6.39 16.23
C ILE A 139 5.95 -6.00 14.76
N LYS A 140 5.54 -4.77 14.40
CA LYS A 140 5.74 -4.24 13.04
C LYS A 140 7.23 -4.21 12.67
N LEU A 141 8.11 -3.79 13.59
CA LEU A 141 9.56 -3.75 13.36
C LEU A 141 10.11 -5.17 13.10
N VAL A 142 9.68 -6.17 13.87
CA VAL A 142 10.08 -7.57 13.69
C VAL A 142 9.60 -8.11 12.35
N MET A 143 8.35 -7.85 11.96
CA MET A 143 7.82 -8.28 10.66
C MET A 143 8.57 -7.65 9.49
N VAL A 144 8.85 -6.34 9.55
CA VAL A 144 9.63 -5.65 8.50
C VAL A 144 11.00 -6.31 8.35
N LYS A 145 11.68 -6.59 9.45
CA LYS A 145 12.99 -7.26 9.43
C LYS A 145 12.92 -8.66 8.81
N GLN A 146 11.89 -9.45 9.13
CA GLN A 146 11.67 -10.77 8.52
C GLN A 146 11.44 -10.69 7.00
N TYR A 147 10.66 -9.70 6.53
CA TYR A 147 10.46 -9.50 5.10
C TYR A 147 11.74 -9.03 4.40
N GLU A 148 12.53 -8.16 5.03
CA GLU A 148 13.83 -7.75 4.50
C GLU A 148 14.80 -8.93 4.37
N GLU A 149 14.87 -9.80 5.37
CA GLU A 149 15.68 -11.03 5.34
C GLU A 149 15.20 -12.00 4.23
N THR A 150 13.88 -12.17 4.07
CA THR A 150 13.31 -13.00 3.00
C THR A 150 13.62 -12.45 1.60
N ILE A 151 13.48 -11.12 1.42
CA ILE A 151 13.84 -10.43 0.18
C ILE A 151 15.34 -10.57 -0.11
N ALA A 152 16.19 -10.46 0.91
CA ALA A 152 17.63 -10.64 0.77
C ALA A 152 17.99 -12.08 0.36
N SER A 153 17.33 -13.09 0.95
CA SER A 153 17.49 -14.50 0.55
C SER A 153 17.08 -14.72 -0.91
N LEU A 154 15.89 -14.27 -1.30
CA LEU A 154 15.41 -14.43 -2.68
C LEU A 154 16.32 -13.73 -3.70
N LYS A 155 16.86 -12.55 -3.37
CA LYS A 155 17.83 -11.86 -4.23
C LYS A 155 19.13 -12.64 -4.38
N LYS A 156 19.59 -13.29 -3.31
CA LYS A 156 20.77 -14.15 -3.33
C LYS A 156 20.52 -15.38 -4.20
N ASP A 157 19.39 -16.05 -4.03
CA ASP A 157 19.03 -17.24 -4.81
C ASP A 157 18.91 -16.91 -6.30
N MET A 158 18.28 -15.77 -6.65
CA MET A 158 18.23 -15.31 -8.05
C MET A 158 19.60 -14.95 -8.63
N ALA A 159 20.52 -14.43 -7.81
CA ALA A 159 21.88 -14.13 -8.26
C ALA A 159 22.67 -15.41 -8.53
N GLU A 160 22.57 -16.41 -7.65
CA GLU A 160 23.18 -17.72 -7.82
C GLU A 160 22.64 -18.44 -9.07
N GLU A 161 21.32 -18.38 -9.31
CA GLU A 161 20.71 -19.01 -10.48
C GLU A 161 21.11 -18.31 -11.79
N ARG A 162 21.24 -16.97 -11.75
CA ARG A 162 21.75 -16.19 -12.89
C ARG A 162 23.22 -16.53 -13.19
N GLU A 163 24.03 -16.77 -12.17
CA GLU A 163 25.42 -17.18 -12.33
C GLU A 163 25.52 -18.59 -12.94
N LYS A 164 24.73 -19.56 -12.46
CA LYS A 164 24.63 -20.90 -13.07
C LYS A 164 24.25 -20.82 -14.55
N MET A 165 23.22 -20.04 -14.88
CA MET A 165 22.79 -19.84 -16.26
C MET A 165 23.90 -19.21 -17.12
N MET A 166 24.68 -18.28 -16.57
CA MET A 166 25.80 -17.66 -17.26
C MET A 166 26.92 -18.67 -17.57
N ILE A 167 27.26 -19.52 -16.59
CA ILE A 167 28.22 -20.62 -16.75
C ILE A 167 27.76 -21.58 -17.85
N GLU A 168 26.46 -21.93 -17.87
CA GLU A 168 25.90 -22.82 -18.87
C GLU A 168 25.95 -22.22 -20.28
N ILE A 169 25.61 -20.93 -20.42
CA ILE A 169 25.75 -20.19 -21.68
C ILE A 169 27.19 -20.21 -22.19
N ASP A 170 28.17 -20.01 -21.31
CA ASP A 170 29.58 -20.00 -21.71
C ASP A 170 30.08 -21.41 -22.06
N LYS A 171 29.57 -22.46 -21.39
CA LYS A 171 29.78 -23.86 -21.80
C LYS A 171 29.25 -24.12 -23.22
N TYR A 172 28.02 -23.72 -23.52
CA TYR A 172 27.45 -23.85 -24.87
C TYR A 172 28.24 -23.09 -25.93
N LYS A 173 28.73 -21.88 -25.62
CA LYS A 173 29.60 -21.11 -26.52
C LYS A 173 30.91 -21.83 -26.78
N PHE A 174 31.51 -22.42 -25.75
CA PHE A 174 32.76 -23.17 -25.87
C PHE A 174 32.59 -24.40 -26.76
N GLU A 175 31.58 -25.23 -26.49
CA GLU A 175 31.27 -26.42 -27.30
C GLU A 175 30.98 -26.06 -28.77
N ARG A 176 30.22 -24.97 -28.99
CA ARG A 176 29.97 -24.46 -30.34
C ARG A 176 31.25 -24.02 -31.04
N ASN A 177 32.14 -23.32 -30.34
CA ASN A 177 33.42 -22.88 -30.89
C ASN A 177 34.35 -24.05 -31.20
N ASP A 178 34.32 -25.11 -30.39
CA ASP A 178 35.08 -26.33 -30.64
C ASP A 178 34.56 -27.08 -31.88
N MET A 179 33.23 -27.21 -32.02
CA MET A 179 32.61 -27.75 -33.24
C MET A 179 32.99 -26.95 -34.49
N LEU A 180 33.02 -25.62 -34.41
CA LEU A 180 33.45 -24.74 -35.51
C LEU A 180 34.93 -24.96 -35.88
N LYS A 181 35.83 -25.08 -34.88
CA LYS A 181 37.25 -25.37 -35.12
C LYS A 181 37.47 -26.73 -35.77
N ASN A 182 36.65 -27.73 -35.44
CA ASN A 182 36.74 -29.06 -36.04
C ASN A 182 36.26 -29.05 -37.51
N LEU A 183 35.22 -28.27 -37.83
CA LEU A 183 34.77 -28.07 -39.21
C LEU A 183 35.84 -27.40 -40.11
N ASP A 184 36.58 -26.42 -39.59
CA ASP A 184 37.66 -25.75 -40.34
C ASP A 184 38.87 -26.66 -40.58
N LYS A 185 39.19 -27.56 -39.63
CA LYS A 185 40.27 -28.55 -39.80
C LYS A 185 39.95 -29.59 -40.87
N ASP A 186 38.69 -30.01 -40.97
CA ASP A 186 38.25 -30.94 -42.01
C ASP A 186 38.14 -30.26 -43.39
N SER A 187 37.83 -28.95 -43.43
CA SER A 187 37.83 -28.19 -44.69
C SER A 187 39.24 -27.87 -45.23
N SER A 188 40.28 -27.87 -44.38
CA SER A 188 41.65 -27.54 -44.79
C SER A 188 42.39 -28.67 -45.52
N LYS A 189 41.91 -29.92 -45.44
CA LYS A 189 42.47 -31.06 -46.20
C LYS A 189 41.88 -31.21 -47.62
N GLY A 190 41.00 -30.30 -48.04
CA GLY A 190 40.30 -30.34 -49.33
C GLY A 190 40.70 -29.26 -50.33
N TYR A 191 41.93 -28.72 -50.27
CA TYR A 191 42.43 -27.79 -51.29
C TYR A 191 42.89 -28.54 -52.55
N ASN A 192 41.94 -28.98 -53.38
CA ASN A 192 42.15 -29.12 -54.84
C ASN A 192 40.87 -29.32 -55.69
N TYR A 193 39.65 -29.10 -55.18
CA TYR A 193 38.44 -29.35 -55.99
C TYR A 193 37.23 -28.43 -55.72
N ARG A 194 37.46 -27.14 -55.44
CA ARG A 194 36.37 -26.18 -55.19
C ARG A 194 36.50 -24.88 -55.98
N ASP A 195 36.49 -25.01 -57.30
CA ASP A 195 36.26 -23.88 -58.22
C ASP A 195 35.00 -24.07 -59.09
N LYS A 196 34.06 -24.93 -58.67
CA LYS A 196 32.85 -25.26 -59.46
C LYS A 196 31.51 -25.24 -58.70
N LYS A 197 31.45 -24.82 -57.43
CA LYS A 197 30.19 -24.85 -56.64
C LYS A 197 29.65 -23.48 -56.21
N SER A 198 29.83 -22.46 -57.03
CA SER A 198 29.24 -21.13 -56.82
C SER A 198 27.85 -20.94 -57.50
N VAL A 199 27.19 -22.02 -57.96
CA VAL A 199 25.91 -21.93 -58.70
C VAL A 199 24.75 -22.69 -58.03
N GLU A 200 24.96 -23.39 -56.91
CA GLU A 200 23.94 -24.27 -56.29
C GLU A 200 23.18 -23.66 -55.09
N CYS A 201 23.04 -22.33 -55.01
CA CYS A 201 22.21 -21.67 -53.97
C CYS A 201 20.92 -21.02 -54.50
N GLN A 202 20.45 -21.39 -55.69
CA GLN A 202 19.15 -20.96 -56.24
C GLN A 202 18.08 -22.09 -56.30
N THR A 203 18.37 -23.29 -55.77
CA THR A 203 17.56 -24.50 -56.01
C THR A 203 16.63 -24.93 -54.87
N SER A 204 16.35 -24.08 -53.88
CA SER A 204 15.45 -24.45 -52.76
C SER A 204 13.96 -24.19 -53.03
N GLY A 205 13.61 -23.66 -54.21
CA GLY A 205 12.21 -23.52 -54.66
C GLY A 205 11.70 -24.65 -55.56
N MET A 206 12.55 -25.60 -55.99
CA MET A 206 12.20 -26.64 -56.98
C MET A 206 11.95 -28.05 -56.38
N GLN A 207 11.86 -28.20 -55.06
CA GLN A 207 11.76 -29.54 -54.44
C GLN A 207 10.33 -30.08 -54.25
N LEU A 208 9.27 -29.30 -54.51
CA LEU A 208 7.89 -29.83 -54.46
C LEU A 208 7.63 -30.81 -55.62
N ASP A 209 8.09 -30.50 -56.84
CA ASP A 209 7.94 -31.37 -58.01
C ASP A 209 8.74 -32.69 -57.86
N SER A 210 9.82 -32.68 -57.07
CA SER A 210 10.60 -33.88 -56.77
C SER A 210 9.83 -34.87 -55.90
N VAL A 211 8.98 -34.39 -54.99
CA VAL A 211 8.20 -35.27 -54.10
C VAL A 211 7.06 -35.93 -54.88
N ASP A 212 6.42 -35.19 -55.79
CA ASP A 212 5.38 -35.75 -56.65
C ASP A 212 5.93 -36.73 -57.69
N ASN A 213 7.15 -36.49 -58.20
CA ASN A 213 7.87 -37.45 -59.04
C ASN A 213 8.25 -38.75 -58.30
N ILE A 214 8.63 -38.66 -57.02
CA ILE A 214 8.89 -39.85 -56.21
C ILE A 214 7.58 -40.61 -55.92
N LYS A 215 6.50 -39.89 -55.63
CA LYS A 215 5.18 -40.49 -55.37
C LYS A 215 4.59 -41.20 -56.59
N THR A 216 4.77 -40.65 -57.78
CA THR A 216 4.38 -41.29 -59.05
C THR A 216 5.27 -42.49 -59.37
N SER A 217 6.59 -42.38 -59.15
CA SER A 217 7.52 -43.51 -59.34
C SER A 217 7.20 -44.69 -58.41
N LEU A 218 6.85 -44.42 -57.15
CA LEU A 218 6.44 -45.45 -56.19
C LEU A 218 5.12 -46.12 -56.57
N LYS A 219 4.15 -45.38 -57.11
CA LYS A 219 2.91 -45.97 -57.65
C LYS A 219 3.19 -46.90 -58.83
N LEU A 220 4.08 -46.48 -59.74
CA LEU A 220 4.43 -47.28 -60.91
C LEU A 220 5.14 -48.58 -60.53
N LEU A 221 6.03 -48.52 -59.53
CA LEU A 221 6.68 -49.69 -58.94
C LEU A 221 5.68 -50.63 -58.25
N ALA A 222 4.70 -50.09 -57.52
CA ALA A 222 3.66 -50.91 -56.89
C ALA A 222 2.79 -51.64 -57.94
N GLU A 223 2.45 -50.98 -59.04
CA GLU A 223 1.72 -51.61 -60.15
C GLU A 223 2.57 -52.69 -60.84
N GLN A 224 3.88 -52.46 -61.03
CA GLN A 224 4.80 -53.45 -61.58
C GLN A 224 4.95 -54.69 -60.69
N CYS A 225 5.03 -54.53 -59.37
CA CYS A 225 5.06 -55.66 -58.45
C CYS A 225 3.76 -56.47 -58.52
N LYS A 226 2.61 -55.80 -58.61
CA LYS A 226 1.32 -56.47 -58.75
C LYS A 226 1.22 -57.26 -60.06
N GLN A 227 1.73 -56.71 -61.16
CA GLN A 227 1.81 -57.39 -62.45
C GLN A 227 2.69 -58.65 -62.38
N LEU A 228 3.83 -58.58 -61.69
CA LEU A 228 4.73 -59.71 -61.49
C LEU A 228 4.11 -60.82 -60.63
N ASP A 229 3.34 -60.47 -59.59
CA ASP A 229 2.60 -61.45 -58.78
C ASP A 229 1.53 -62.15 -59.63
N GLU A 230 0.78 -61.40 -60.45
CA GLU A 230 -0.21 -61.97 -61.38
C GLU A 230 0.47 -62.87 -62.44
N ASP A 231 1.66 -62.52 -62.93
CA ASP A 231 2.42 -63.33 -63.88
C ASP A 231 2.98 -64.62 -63.24
N LEU A 232 3.39 -64.56 -61.96
CA LEU A 232 3.85 -65.74 -61.21
C LEU A 232 2.69 -66.70 -60.93
N ASP A 233 1.51 -66.20 -60.57
CA ASP A 233 0.31 -67.02 -60.39
C ASP A 233 -0.14 -67.68 -61.70
N ASN A 234 0.09 -67.02 -62.85
CA ASN A 234 -0.18 -67.59 -64.18
C ASN A 234 0.85 -68.65 -64.61
N LEU A 235 2.10 -68.55 -64.15
CA LEU A 235 3.17 -69.53 -64.43
C LEU A 235 3.00 -70.85 -63.66
N ASP A 236 2.37 -70.83 -62.48
CA ASP A 236 2.16 -72.03 -61.65
C ASP A 236 1.09 -73.00 -62.22
N LEU A 237 0.36 -72.58 -63.27
CA LEU A 237 -0.66 -73.41 -63.95
C LEU A 237 -0.18 -74.06 -65.26
N SER A 238 1.04 -73.78 -65.74
CA SER A 238 1.51 -74.26 -67.07
C SER A 238 2.84 -75.04 -67.08
N GLY A 239 3.27 -75.62 -65.96
CA GLY A 239 4.62 -76.17 -65.81
C GLY A 239 4.75 -77.64 -65.37
N GLY A 240 3.74 -78.47 -65.58
CA GLY A 240 3.81 -79.90 -65.24
C GLY A 240 4.09 -80.80 -66.44
N GLN A 241 5.34 -80.89 -66.93
CA GLN A 241 5.86 -82.14 -67.54
C GLN A 241 7.33 -82.03 -68.01
N GLN A 242 8.12 -83.01 -67.56
CA GLN A 242 9.29 -83.61 -68.23
C GLN A 242 10.59 -82.79 -68.33
N THR A 243 11.48 -83.00 -67.36
CA THR A 243 12.89 -83.39 -67.65
C THR A 243 13.42 -84.24 -66.49
N ALA A 244 13.36 -85.55 -66.66
CA ALA A 244 14.09 -86.50 -65.83
C ALA A 244 15.48 -86.73 -66.42
N ALA A 245 16.44 -86.97 -65.53
CA ALA A 245 17.77 -87.53 -65.78
C ALA A 245 18.86 -86.57 -66.30
N SER A 246 19.43 -85.78 -65.39
CA SER A 246 20.87 -85.55 -65.26
C SER A 246 21.14 -84.81 -63.95
N SER A 247 22.23 -85.13 -63.25
CA SER A 247 22.79 -84.36 -62.12
C SER A 247 22.17 -84.54 -60.72
N THR A 248 22.46 -85.68 -60.08
CA THR A 248 22.23 -85.89 -58.63
C THR A 248 23.12 -85.01 -57.74
N GLU A 249 24.14 -84.36 -58.29
CA GLU A 249 25.08 -83.52 -57.53
C GLU A 249 24.61 -82.05 -57.45
N GLU A 250 23.98 -81.50 -58.50
CA GLU A 250 23.39 -80.15 -58.44
C GLU A 250 22.11 -80.13 -57.59
N ALA A 251 21.34 -81.23 -57.56
CA ALA A 251 20.16 -81.32 -56.70
C ALA A 251 20.50 -81.26 -55.20
N VAL A 252 21.66 -81.79 -54.80
CA VAL A 252 22.14 -81.71 -53.41
C VAL A 252 22.63 -80.30 -53.10
N LYS A 253 23.40 -79.67 -54.00
CA LYS A 253 23.84 -78.26 -53.84
C LYS A 253 22.67 -77.28 -53.77
N ALA A 254 21.66 -77.44 -54.63
CA ALA A 254 20.46 -76.62 -54.60
C ALA A 254 19.68 -76.79 -53.29
N LYS A 255 19.67 -78.00 -52.72
CA LYS A 255 19.03 -78.26 -51.43
C LYS A 255 19.78 -77.58 -50.27
N ASP A 256 21.10 -77.64 -50.28
CA ASP A 256 21.94 -76.96 -49.27
C ASP A 256 21.84 -75.43 -49.39
N GLU A 257 21.81 -74.90 -50.61
CA GLU A 257 21.56 -73.47 -50.87
C GLU A 257 20.16 -73.04 -50.42
N ALA A 258 19.13 -73.87 -50.64
CA ALA A 258 17.78 -73.60 -50.15
C ALA A 258 17.71 -73.58 -48.61
N TYR A 259 18.42 -74.50 -47.93
CA TYR A 259 18.54 -74.46 -46.47
C TYR A 259 19.28 -73.22 -45.99
N HIS A 260 20.37 -72.82 -46.66
CA HIS A 260 21.10 -71.60 -46.32
C HIS A 260 20.23 -70.35 -46.52
N LEU A 261 19.52 -70.25 -47.64
CA LEU A 261 18.62 -69.12 -47.92
C LEU A 261 17.48 -69.07 -46.91
N LYS A 262 16.92 -70.22 -46.52
CA LYS A 262 15.91 -70.30 -45.46
C LYS A 262 16.45 -69.82 -44.12
N ALA A 263 17.66 -70.23 -43.73
CA ALA A 263 18.30 -69.75 -42.50
C ALA A 263 18.54 -68.23 -42.51
N LYS A 264 19.01 -67.68 -43.65
CA LYS A 264 19.16 -66.22 -43.84
C LYS A 264 17.81 -65.48 -43.77
N LEU A 265 16.76 -66.05 -44.35
CA LEU A 265 15.41 -65.49 -44.30
C LEU A 265 14.88 -65.45 -42.86
N GLU A 266 15.08 -66.53 -42.10
CA GLU A 266 14.72 -66.60 -40.68
C GLU A 266 15.49 -65.56 -39.85
N GLU A 267 16.80 -65.39 -40.10
CA GLU A 267 17.61 -64.37 -39.43
C GLU A 267 17.12 -62.94 -39.74
N ILE A 268 16.85 -62.61 -41.02
CA ILE A 268 16.30 -61.31 -41.42
C ILE A 268 14.92 -61.08 -40.79
N THR A 269 14.09 -62.12 -40.72
CA THR A 269 12.77 -62.04 -40.07
C THR A 269 12.91 -61.71 -38.59
N LEU A 270 13.85 -62.34 -37.89
CA LEU A 270 14.15 -62.05 -36.48
C LEU A 270 14.76 -60.64 -36.29
N MET A 271 15.61 -60.19 -37.22
CA MET A 271 16.12 -58.81 -37.19
C MET A 271 15.00 -57.79 -37.38
N ASN A 272 14.09 -58.00 -38.33
CA ASN A 272 12.94 -57.13 -38.56
C ASN A 272 11.99 -57.11 -37.36
N GLN A 273 11.73 -58.27 -36.73
CA GLN A 273 10.94 -58.33 -35.50
C GLN A 273 11.60 -57.55 -34.35
N ARG A 274 12.92 -57.69 -34.15
CA ARG A 274 13.66 -56.92 -33.13
C ARG A 274 13.60 -55.42 -33.41
N TRP A 275 13.76 -55.02 -34.67
CA TRP A 275 13.66 -53.62 -35.06
C TRP A 275 12.24 -53.07 -34.86
N GLN A 276 11.20 -53.83 -35.19
CA GLN A 276 9.81 -53.45 -34.96
C GLN A 276 9.53 -53.25 -33.46
N VAL A 277 9.92 -54.20 -32.60
CA VAL A 277 9.75 -54.08 -31.15
C VAL A 277 10.47 -52.85 -30.60
N HIS A 278 11.69 -52.58 -31.07
CA HIS A 278 12.43 -51.38 -30.67
C HIS A 278 11.74 -50.09 -31.16
N SER A 279 11.22 -50.07 -32.39
CA SER A 279 10.46 -48.94 -32.94
C SER A 279 9.19 -48.68 -32.13
N ASP A 280 8.39 -49.71 -31.85
CA ASP A 280 7.16 -49.63 -31.06
C ASP A 280 7.45 -49.17 -29.62
N ALA A 281 8.54 -49.64 -29.01
CA ALA A 281 8.95 -49.20 -27.68
C ALA A 281 9.31 -47.71 -27.66
N LYS A 282 10.02 -47.23 -28.68
CA LYS A 282 10.36 -45.81 -28.83
C LYS A 282 9.12 -44.95 -29.09
N GLU A 283 8.18 -45.43 -29.90
CA GLU A 283 6.90 -44.75 -30.13
C GLU A 283 6.08 -44.64 -28.83
N ARG A 284 5.98 -45.72 -28.05
CA ARG A 284 5.31 -45.69 -26.73
C ARG A 284 5.96 -44.70 -25.77
N GLN A 285 7.30 -44.63 -25.76
CA GLN A 285 8.02 -43.64 -24.96
C GLN A 285 7.70 -42.21 -25.41
N HIS A 286 7.67 -41.94 -26.71
CA HIS A 286 7.27 -40.63 -27.22
C HIS A 286 5.83 -40.27 -26.86
N ILE A 287 4.90 -41.21 -26.94
CA ILE A 287 3.49 -41.02 -26.53
C ILE A 287 3.40 -40.72 -25.03
N ALA A 288 4.16 -41.43 -24.19
CA ALA A 288 4.21 -41.18 -22.75
C ALA A 288 4.72 -39.76 -22.45
N ASN A 289 5.82 -39.34 -23.07
CA ASN A 289 6.39 -38.00 -22.89
C ASN A 289 5.43 -36.90 -23.36
N VAL A 290 4.72 -37.11 -24.48
CA VAL A 290 3.70 -36.15 -24.96
C VAL A 290 2.52 -36.08 -24.00
N SER A 291 2.11 -37.21 -23.42
CA SER A 291 1.05 -37.23 -22.40
C SER A 291 1.46 -36.50 -21.12
N GLU A 292 2.71 -36.64 -20.69
CA GLU A 292 3.26 -35.95 -19.52
C GLU A 292 3.31 -34.43 -19.74
N LEU A 293 3.87 -33.98 -20.86
CA LEU A 293 3.89 -32.56 -21.23
C LEU A 293 2.48 -31.96 -21.34
N LYS A 294 1.51 -32.74 -21.84
CA LYS A 294 0.11 -32.30 -21.89
C LYS A 294 -0.48 -32.11 -20.49
N ASN A 295 -0.14 -32.97 -19.54
CA ASN A 295 -0.57 -32.83 -18.15
C ASN A 295 0.08 -31.61 -17.48
N GLU A 296 1.38 -31.38 -17.72
CA GLU A 296 2.08 -30.18 -17.21
C GLU A 296 1.46 -28.88 -17.74
N ILE A 297 1.17 -28.82 -19.05
CA ILE A 297 0.48 -27.67 -19.66
C ILE A 297 -0.87 -27.40 -19.01
N GLU A 298 -1.63 -28.46 -18.69
CA GLU A 298 -2.94 -28.30 -18.04
C GLU A 298 -2.80 -27.80 -16.59
N VAL A 299 -1.80 -28.27 -15.84
CA VAL A 299 -1.49 -27.75 -14.49
C VAL A 299 -1.13 -26.27 -14.56
N TRP A 300 -0.24 -25.87 -15.47
CA TRP A 300 0.16 -24.47 -15.63
C TRP A 300 -1.01 -23.58 -16.04
N LYS A 301 -1.93 -24.11 -16.84
CA LYS A 301 -3.15 -23.40 -17.24
C LYS A 301 -4.08 -23.18 -16.06
N GLN A 302 -4.26 -24.18 -15.20
CA GLN A 302 -5.05 -24.06 -13.96
C GLN A 302 -4.41 -23.06 -12.98
N GLU A 303 -3.09 -23.12 -12.81
CA GLU A 303 -2.35 -22.16 -11.98
C GLU A 303 -2.49 -20.73 -12.51
N ALA A 304 -2.36 -20.52 -13.82
CA ALA A 304 -2.57 -19.21 -14.44
C ALA A 304 -4.00 -18.69 -14.26
N GLU A 305 -5.00 -19.57 -14.25
CA GLU A 305 -6.40 -19.22 -13.97
C GLU A 305 -6.62 -18.82 -12.51
N MET A 306 -6.04 -19.56 -11.55
CA MET A 306 -6.06 -19.18 -10.13
C MET A 306 -5.38 -17.82 -9.91
N ASN A 307 -4.21 -17.60 -10.51
CA ASN A 307 -3.49 -16.33 -10.40
C ASN A 307 -4.28 -15.16 -11.02
N ARG A 308 -5.05 -15.39 -12.09
CA ARG A 308 -5.97 -14.37 -12.64
C ARG A 308 -7.11 -14.06 -11.66
N ALA A 309 -7.70 -15.09 -11.03
CA ALA A 309 -8.76 -14.90 -10.05
C ALA A 309 -8.24 -14.13 -8.81
N GLU A 310 -7.04 -14.44 -8.35
CA GLU A 310 -6.39 -13.75 -7.23
C GLU A 310 -6.08 -12.28 -7.57
N ASN A 311 -5.53 -12.02 -8.76
CA ASN A 311 -5.33 -10.65 -9.25
C ASN A 311 -6.62 -9.84 -9.31
N MET A 312 -7.73 -10.44 -9.76
CA MET A 312 -9.04 -9.79 -9.72
C MET A 312 -9.48 -9.45 -8.29
N ARG A 313 -9.19 -10.32 -7.32
CA ARG A 313 -9.45 -10.04 -5.90
C ARG A 313 -8.60 -8.88 -5.38
N TYR A 314 -7.31 -8.82 -5.73
CA TYR A 314 -6.46 -7.69 -5.35
C TYR A 314 -6.94 -6.37 -5.94
N VAL A 315 -7.38 -6.36 -7.21
CA VAL A 315 -7.98 -5.17 -7.83
C VAL A 315 -9.20 -4.69 -7.05
N GLN A 316 -10.09 -5.60 -6.65
CA GLN A 316 -11.27 -5.25 -5.84
C GLN A 316 -10.88 -4.65 -4.48
N ILE A 317 -9.89 -5.23 -3.79
CA ILE A 317 -9.38 -4.71 -2.51
C ILE A 317 -8.79 -3.31 -2.70
N VAL A 318 -8.01 -3.09 -3.75
CA VAL A 318 -7.42 -1.77 -4.05
C VAL A 318 -8.52 -0.74 -4.30
N GLU A 319 -9.55 -1.08 -5.06
CA GLU A 319 -10.70 -0.18 -5.29
C GLU A 319 -11.46 0.13 -4.00
N GLU A 320 -11.63 -0.86 -3.11
CA GLU A 320 -12.27 -0.66 -1.81
C GLU A 320 -11.44 0.25 -0.90
N LEU A 321 -10.12 0.03 -0.82
CA LEU A 321 -9.20 0.88 -0.08
C LEU A 321 -9.20 2.32 -0.63
N GLN A 322 -9.23 2.47 -1.96
CA GLN A 322 -9.34 3.78 -2.59
C GLN A 322 -10.66 4.48 -2.24
N ARG A 323 -11.78 3.75 -2.21
CA ARG A 323 -13.08 4.28 -1.75
C ARG A 323 -13.02 4.72 -0.30
N THR A 324 -12.42 3.91 0.58
CA THR A 324 -12.25 4.25 2.01
C THR A 324 -11.36 5.47 2.19
N LEU A 325 -10.24 5.57 1.48
CA LEU A 325 -9.37 6.74 1.49
C LEU A 325 -10.09 7.99 0.99
N TYR A 326 -10.92 7.86 -0.05
CA TYR A 326 -11.72 8.97 -0.56
C TYR A 326 -12.74 9.44 0.48
N GLN A 327 -13.43 8.53 1.17
CA GLN A 327 -14.34 8.86 2.26
C GLN A 327 -13.62 9.53 3.44
N MET A 328 -12.44 9.04 3.82
CA MET A 328 -11.62 9.65 4.86
C MET A 328 -11.08 11.02 4.47
N ARG A 329 -10.78 11.28 3.19
CA ARG A 329 -10.40 12.61 2.72
C ARG A 329 -11.56 13.58 2.68
N GLN A 330 -12.77 13.10 2.36
CA GLN A 330 -13.96 13.95 2.33
C GLN A 330 -14.48 14.31 3.73
N LYS A 331 -14.26 13.45 4.73
CA LYS A 331 -14.46 13.83 6.13
C LYS A 331 -13.20 14.57 6.61
N PRO A 332 -13.21 15.91 6.78
CA PRO A 332 -12.12 16.58 7.47
C PRO A 332 -12.00 15.95 8.87
N GLN A 333 -10.96 15.14 9.09
CA GLN A 333 -10.74 14.44 10.37
C GLN A 333 -10.51 15.41 11.53
N ILE A 334 -10.04 16.60 11.18
CA ILE A 334 -9.87 17.70 12.11
C ILE A 334 -10.86 18.76 11.66
N ASP A 335 -11.87 19.01 12.49
CA ASP A 335 -12.80 20.11 12.29
C ASP A 335 -11.97 21.40 12.12
N PRO A 336 -12.04 22.07 10.96
CA PRO A 336 -11.34 23.34 10.75
C PRO A 336 -11.67 24.36 11.85
N SER A 337 -12.88 24.27 12.43
CA SER A 337 -13.29 25.05 13.58
C SER A 337 -12.42 24.78 14.82
N MET A 338 -12.08 23.52 15.10
CA MET A 338 -11.23 23.15 16.23
C MET A 338 -9.81 23.69 16.08
N VAL A 339 -9.25 23.67 14.86
CA VAL A 339 -7.94 24.30 14.60
C VAL A 339 -8.00 25.80 14.84
N GLU A 340 -9.09 26.45 14.43
CA GLU A 340 -9.28 27.88 14.62
C GLU A 340 -9.44 28.24 16.11
N ILE A 341 -10.16 27.41 16.88
CA ILE A 341 -10.28 27.55 18.34
C ILE A 341 -8.90 27.40 19.00
N LEU A 342 -8.12 26.39 18.62
CA LEU A 342 -6.76 26.20 19.16
C LEU A 342 -5.83 27.37 18.83
N LYS A 343 -5.91 27.92 17.62
CA LYS A 343 -5.15 29.13 17.24
C LYS A 343 -5.53 30.33 18.11
N GLN A 344 -6.83 30.54 18.34
CA GLN A 344 -7.30 31.62 19.20
C GLN A 344 -6.85 31.44 20.64
N GLN A 345 -6.88 30.20 21.16
CA GLN A 345 -6.39 29.90 22.50
C GLN A 345 -4.89 30.22 22.62
N ILE A 346 -4.08 29.82 21.64
CA ILE A 346 -2.64 30.16 21.60
C ILE A 346 -2.44 31.68 21.57
N GLN A 347 -3.23 32.41 20.78
CA GLN A 347 -3.14 33.87 20.70
C GLN A 347 -3.46 34.54 22.04
N VAL A 348 -4.58 34.17 22.68
CA VAL A 348 -4.98 34.71 23.99
C VAL A 348 -3.92 34.42 25.04
N CYS A 349 -3.42 33.18 25.13
CA CYS A 349 -2.34 32.85 26.06
C CYS A 349 -1.05 33.66 25.79
N THR A 350 -0.76 33.96 24.52
CA THR A 350 0.40 34.79 24.16
C THR A 350 0.21 36.25 24.55
N GLU A 351 -0.99 36.80 24.36
CA GLU A 351 -1.34 38.15 24.79
C GLU A 351 -1.30 38.28 26.32
N ASP A 352 -1.90 37.34 27.04
CA ASP A 352 -1.90 37.28 28.51
C ASP A 352 -0.47 37.20 29.06
N PHE A 353 0.36 36.32 28.50
CA PHE A 353 1.77 36.21 28.88
C PHE A 353 2.55 37.51 28.67
N ASN A 354 2.31 38.21 27.56
CA ASN A 354 2.96 39.49 27.29
C ASN A 354 2.48 40.61 28.22
N ASN A 355 1.20 40.61 28.60
CA ASN A 355 0.65 41.55 29.58
C ASN A 355 1.23 41.29 30.97
N GLU A 356 1.24 40.03 31.42
CA GLU A 356 1.85 39.63 32.69
C GLU A 356 3.34 39.99 32.74
N ARG A 357 4.08 39.79 31.63
CA ARG A 357 5.47 40.22 31.52
C ARG A 357 5.63 41.74 31.69
N LYS A 358 4.78 42.54 31.05
CA LYS A 358 4.81 44.01 31.20
C LYS A 358 4.50 44.43 32.64
N ASP A 359 3.50 43.82 33.26
CA ASP A 359 3.14 44.08 34.66
C ASP A 359 4.30 43.72 35.60
N HIS A 360 4.95 42.59 35.37
CA HIS A 360 6.13 42.18 36.11
C HIS A 360 7.29 43.18 35.94
N GLU A 361 7.53 43.70 34.73
CA GLU A 361 8.54 44.74 34.49
C GLU A 361 8.22 46.06 35.23
N ILE A 362 6.93 46.44 35.30
CA ILE A 362 6.47 47.61 36.07
C ILE A 362 6.72 47.40 37.56
N VAL A 363 6.34 46.23 38.10
CA VAL A 363 6.55 45.89 39.51
C VAL A 363 8.05 45.88 39.86
N LEU A 364 8.90 45.32 39.00
CA LEU A 364 10.35 45.34 39.19
C LEU A 364 10.91 46.77 39.21
N ARG A 365 10.44 47.65 38.32
CA ARG A 365 10.84 49.06 38.33
C ARG A 365 10.42 49.74 39.63
N LYS A 366 9.17 49.52 40.07
CA LYS A 366 8.67 50.11 41.32
C LYS A 366 9.41 49.60 42.55
N LYS A 367 9.74 48.30 42.57
CA LYS A 367 10.58 47.70 43.62
C LYS A 367 11.94 48.38 43.68
N LYS A 368 12.56 48.65 42.53
CA LYS A 368 13.86 49.34 42.46
C LYS A 368 13.78 50.79 42.96
N GLU A 369 12.71 51.52 42.61
CA GLU A 369 12.46 52.87 43.12
C GLU A 369 12.29 52.89 44.64
N LEU A 370 11.43 52.01 45.18
CA LEU A 370 11.21 51.91 46.62
C LEU A 370 12.48 51.47 47.37
N GLN A 371 13.28 50.60 46.77
CA GLN A 371 14.56 50.20 47.35
C GLN A 371 15.54 51.38 47.43
N ALA A 372 15.61 52.22 46.38
CA ALA A 372 16.42 53.44 46.38
C ALA A 372 15.91 54.46 47.42
N GLU A 373 14.59 54.62 47.56
CA GLU A 373 13.99 55.49 48.58
C GLU A 373 14.30 55.01 50.02
N VAL A 374 14.23 53.69 50.26
CA VAL A 374 14.62 53.09 51.54
C VAL A 374 16.11 53.31 51.84
N GLU A 375 16.99 53.22 50.83
CA GLU A 375 18.42 53.50 50.98
C GLU A 375 18.67 54.98 51.29
N ASP A 376 17.99 55.91 50.62
CA ASP A 376 18.08 57.35 50.90
C ASP A 376 17.60 57.68 52.33
N LEU A 377 16.45 57.14 52.74
CA LEU A 377 15.93 57.32 54.11
C LEU A 377 16.85 56.71 55.17
N LYS A 378 17.56 55.62 54.87
CA LYS A 378 18.57 55.06 55.77
C LYS A 378 19.76 56.01 55.92
N LEU A 379 20.27 56.56 54.81
CA LEU A 379 21.36 57.54 54.82
C LEU A 379 20.96 58.82 55.59
N GLN A 380 19.75 59.33 55.37
CA GLN A 380 19.23 60.48 56.12
C GLN A 380 19.14 60.18 57.63
N ASN A 381 18.62 59.00 58.01
CA ASN A 381 18.58 58.59 59.42
C ASN A 381 19.96 58.42 60.04
N GLU A 382 20.94 57.89 59.31
CA GLU A 382 22.32 57.80 59.77
C GLU A 382 22.94 59.20 59.96
N GLY A 383 22.70 60.13 59.02
CA GLY A 383 23.11 61.52 59.16
C GLY A 383 22.52 62.20 60.40
N LEU A 384 21.21 62.08 60.61
CA LEU A 384 20.53 62.61 61.80
C LEU A 384 21.05 61.96 63.10
N LYS A 385 21.36 60.66 63.09
CA LYS A 385 21.99 60.00 64.25
C LYS A 385 23.36 60.60 64.57
N GLN A 386 24.20 60.84 63.56
CA GLN A 386 25.51 61.47 63.72
C GLN A 386 25.38 62.93 64.24
N GLU A 387 24.45 63.71 63.71
CA GLU A 387 24.15 65.07 64.21
C GLU A 387 23.69 65.04 65.68
N LEU A 388 22.84 64.08 66.04
CA LEU A 388 22.35 63.94 67.40
C LEU A 388 23.47 63.51 68.37
N GLU A 389 24.41 62.66 67.94
CA GLU A 389 25.61 62.33 68.71
C GLU A 389 26.55 63.52 68.88
N THR A 390 26.80 64.31 67.83
CA THR A 390 27.64 65.51 67.93
C THR A 390 27.02 66.58 68.86
N LEU A 391 25.69 66.77 68.80
CA LEU A 391 24.97 67.63 69.74
C LEU A 391 25.03 67.11 71.19
N LYS A 392 24.95 65.79 71.40
CA LYS A 392 25.16 65.18 72.72
C LYS A 392 26.58 65.45 73.25
N LEU A 393 27.61 65.27 72.42
CA LEU A 393 28.99 65.59 72.79
C LEU A 393 29.17 67.07 73.16
N ARG A 394 28.55 68.00 72.42
CA ARG A 394 28.57 69.43 72.75
C ARG A 394 27.93 69.73 74.10
N ARG A 395 26.80 69.09 74.44
CA ARG A 395 26.14 69.26 75.75
C ARG A 395 26.99 68.73 76.90
N THR A 396 27.63 67.57 76.74
CA THR A 396 28.46 67.01 77.82
C THR A 396 29.76 67.79 78.02
N SER A 397 30.31 68.42 76.99
CA SER A 397 31.52 69.25 77.09
C SER A 397 31.29 70.69 77.56
N SER A 398 30.04 71.17 77.62
CA SER A 398 29.69 72.50 78.16
C SER A 398 29.08 72.47 79.57
N SER A 399 29.01 71.30 80.21
CA SER A 399 28.51 71.08 81.58
C SER A 399 29.64 71.04 82.63
N SER A 400 30.52 72.03 82.63
CA SER A 400 31.51 72.27 83.69
C SER A 400 31.31 73.62 84.38
N GLN A 401 30.05 73.96 84.70
CA GLN A 401 29.76 74.91 85.77
C GLN A 401 28.66 74.35 86.69
N PRO A 402 28.92 74.22 88.01
CA PRO A 402 27.90 73.84 88.98
C PRO A 402 27.09 75.09 89.30
N SER A 403 25.87 75.17 88.79
CA SER A 403 24.89 76.13 89.30
C SER A 403 23.63 75.38 89.72
N GLU A 404 23.51 75.22 91.03
CA GLU A 404 22.24 74.97 91.71
C GLU A 404 21.26 76.07 91.31
N SER A 405 20.25 75.73 90.52
CA SER A 405 19.02 76.52 90.53
C SER A 405 17.83 75.67 90.13
N ARG A 406 17.04 75.36 91.15
CA ARG A 406 15.62 75.02 91.03
C ARG A 406 14.95 75.97 90.06
N HIS A 407 14.29 75.44 89.03
CA HIS A 407 13.03 76.04 88.61
C HIS A 407 12.07 75.01 88.05
N MET A 408 10.87 75.04 88.63
CA MET A 408 9.65 74.40 88.18
C MET A 408 9.25 74.88 86.77
N MET A 409 8.84 73.94 85.93
CA MET A 409 7.85 74.04 84.83
C MET A 409 8.04 72.76 83.99
N GLU A 410 7.06 72.08 83.41
CA GLU A 410 5.61 72.14 83.43
C GLU A 410 5.24 70.80 82.77
N ARG A 411 4.37 70.00 83.40
CA ARG A 411 3.87 68.76 82.80
C ARG A 411 2.96 69.13 81.63
N ARG A 412 3.51 69.21 80.40
CA ARG A 412 2.69 69.17 79.20
C ARG A 412 2.36 67.71 78.87
N SER A 413 1.15 67.35 79.25
CA SER A 413 0.36 66.26 78.68
C SER A 413 0.52 66.23 77.16
N TRP A 414 1.18 65.19 76.64
CA TRP A 414 1.07 64.83 75.24
C TRP A 414 -0.22 64.05 75.06
N HIS A 415 -1.29 64.74 74.65
CA HIS A 415 -2.50 64.09 74.15
C HIS A 415 -2.19 63.43 72.79
N PRO A 416 -2.55 62.16 72.56
CA PRO A 416 -2.59 61.58 71.23
C PRO A 416 -3.89 62.03 70.57
N GLY A 417 -3.83 63.12 69.81
CA GLY A 417 -5.00 63.65 69.11
C GLY A 417 -4.59 64.50 67.91
N GLN A 418 -5.12 64.11 66.75
CA GLN A 418 -5.22 64.88 65.51
C GLN A 418 -3.94 64.96 64.66
N PHE A 419 -3.79 63.93 63.83
CA PHE A 419 -3.14 64.09 62.53
C PHE A 419 -3.98 65.03 61.65
N PRO A 420 -3.37 65.94 60.88
CA PRO A 420 -4.09 66.72 59.89
C PRO A 420 -4.43 65.83 58.69
N THR A 421 -5.71 65.52 58.53
CA THR A 421 -6.28 64.98 57.29
C THR A 421 -6.26 66.08 56.22
N GLN A 422 -5.09 66.36 55.64
CA GLN A 422 -4.95 67.30 54.53
C GLN A 422 -3.91 66.80 53.52
N LEU A 423 -4.15 65.60 52.99
CA LEU A 423 -3.49 65.12 51.76
C LEU A 423 -4.29 63.97 51.14
N GLN A 424 -5.59 64.19 50.95
CA GLN A 424 -6.46 63.30 50.18
C GLN A 424 -7.42 64.11 49.31
N GLN A 425 -6.87 65.04 48.53
CA GLN A 425 -7.62 65.74 47.50
C GLN A 425 -6.71 66.25 46.37
N GLN A 426 -5.85 65.39 45.83
CA GLN A 426 -5.19 65.68 44.55
C GLN A 426 -4.74 64.42 43.80
N GLN A 427 -5.64 63.45 43.64
CA GLN A 427 -5.47 62.39 42.64
C GLN A 427 -6.84 61.89 42.18
N GLN A 428 -7.64 62.80 41.63
CA GLN A 428 -8.82 62.43 40.87
C GLN A 428 -8.92 63.35 39.65
N GLN A 429 -7.98 63.18 38.72
CA GLN A 429 -8.10 63.63 37.33
C GLN A 429 -7.09 62.85 36.48
N GLN A 430 -7.38 61.57 36.25
CA GLN A 430 -7.08 60.95 34.97
C GLN A 430 -8.38 60.39 34.44
N GLN A 431 -8.96 61.18 33.53
CA GLN A 431 -10.12 60.80 32.74
C GLN A 431 -9.73 59.60 31.88
N LEU A 432 -10.32 58.44 32.17
CA LEU A 432 -10.51 57.42 31.13
C LEU A 432 -11.57 57.94 30.15
N PRO A 433 -11.42 57.73 28.84
CA PRO A 433 -12.47 58.06 27.89
C PRO A 433 -13.67 57.13 28.11
N GLN A 434 -14.78 57.69 28.58
CA GLN A 434 -16.10 57.06 28.51
C GLN A 434 -16.47 56.88 27.03
N GLN A 435 -16.43 55.64 26.54
CA GLN A 435 -17.18 55.29 25.35
C GLN A 435 -18.68 55.25 25.70
N GLN A 436 -19.42 56.05 24.95
CA GLN A 436 -20.87 56.14 24.98
C GLN A 436 -21.48 54.78 24.62
N TYR A 437 -22.14 54.14 25.58
CA TYR A 437 -23.15 53.13 25.28
C TYR A 437 -24.52 53.79 25.22
N SER A 438 -25.07 53.81 24.01
CA SER A 438 -26.44 54.20 23.71
C SER A 438 -27.42 53.27 24.42
N HIS A 439 -28.27 53.88 25.25
CA HIS A 439 -29.46 53.29 25.83
C HIS A 439 -30.44 52.88 24.71
N ILE A 440 -30.77 51.59 24.61
CA ILE A 440 -31.99 51.12 23.95
C ILE A 440 -32.85 50.47 25.03
N GLN A 441 -34.00 51.09 25.30
CA GLN A 441 -35.10 50.57 26.11
C GLN A 441 -36.18 49.97 25.19
N ALA A 442 -37.00 49.11 25.80
CA ALA A 442 -38.20 48.41 25.29
C ALA A 442 -37.89 47.09 24.54
N ARG A 443 -38.63 46.00 24.75
CA ARG A 443 -39.97 45.79 25.33
C ARG A 443 -40.06 44.31 25.75
N GLY A 444 -40.77 44.03 26.83
CA GLY A 444 -41.08 42.65 27.25
C GLY A 444 -42.08 41.99 26.32
N GLU A 445 -41.95 40.68 26.17
CA GLU A 445 -43.01 39.77 25.72
C GLU A 445 -42.80 38.42 26.43
N ASP A 446 -43.80 38.06 27.22
CA ASP A 446 -44.01 36.77 27.85
C ASP A 446 -44.20 35.69 26.78
N THR A 447 -43.52 34.56 26.91
CA THR A 447 -44.04 33.25 26.48
C THR A 447 -43.39 32.16 27.32
N ASP A 448 -44.19 31.61 28.23
CA ASP A 448 -44.10 30.23 28.70
C ASP A 448 -44.05 29.27 27.50
N ASP A 449 -43.16 28.27 27.53
CA ASP A 449 -43.47 26.88 27.19
C ASP A 449 -42.21 26.00 27.26
N ILE A 450 -42.21 25.12 28.25
CA ILE A 450 -41.27 24.00 28.43
C ILE A 450 -41.88 22.77 27.75
N PRO A 451 -41.22 22.11 26.78
CA PRO A 451 -41.58 20.75 26.42
C PRO A 451 -40.66 19.73 27.10
N ASN A 452 -41.32 18.85 27.85
CA ASN A 452 -40.82 17.64 28.50
C ASN A 452 -39.95 16.74 27.61
N LEU A 453 -38.88 16.20 28.19
CA LEU A 453 -38.12 15.04 27.69
C LEU A 453 -38.81 13.72 28.13
N PRO A 454 -38.85 12.67 27.27
CA PRO A 454 -39.35 11.36 27.67
C PRO A 454 -38.25 10.51 28.37
N PRO A 455 -38.65 9.53 29.21
CA PRO A 455 -37.74 8.77 30.07
C PRO A 455 -37.07 7.57 29.34
N VAL A 456 -35.87 7.24 29.81
CA VAL A 456 -35.04 6.09 29.41
C VAL A 456 -35.62 4.79 30.01
N PRO A 457 -35.72 3.67 29.27
CA PRO A 457 -36.08 2.40 29.85
C PRO A 457 -34.86 1.57 30.30
N PHE A 458 -35.03 0.98 31.47
CA PHE A 458 -34.17 0.07 32.21
C PHE A 458 -33.81 -1.22 31.45
N LEU A 459 -32.59 -1.72 31.71
CA LEU A 459 -32.13 -3.09 31.51
C LEU A 459 -32.87 -4.09 32.41
N PRO A 460 -33.04 -5.35 31.97
CA PRO A 460 -33.10 -6.48 32.89
C PRO A 460 -31.88 -7.40 32.76
N LYS A 461 -31.28 -7.68 33.93
CA LYS A 461 -30.41 -8.81 34.22
C LYS A 461 -31.21 -10.11 34.10
N THR A 462 -30.66 -11.12 33.44
CA THR A 462 -30.96 -12.53 33.73
C THR A 462 -29.69 -13.36 33.62
N GLY A 463 -29.22 -13.87 34.75
CA GLY A 463 -28.39 -15.06 34.79
C GLY A 463 -29.29 -16.30 34.90
N ALA A 464 -28.87 -17.41 34.29
CA ALA A 464 -29.27 -18.74 34.72
C ALA A 464 -28.28 -19.80 34.19
N THR A 465 -27.79 -20.53 35.18
CA THR A 465 -26.99 -21.75 35.24
C THR A 465 -27.68 -22.95 34.57
N LEU A 466 -26.92 -23.90 33.98
CA LEU A 466 -26.92 -25.37 34.28
C LEU A 466 -26.54 -26.31 33.10
N GLN A 467 -25.54 -27.16 33.39
CA GLN A 467 -25.50 -28.64 33.23
C GLN A 467 -25.23 -29.37 31.88
N THR A 468 -24.03 -29.97 31.84
CA THR A 468 -23.66 -31.41 31.69
C THR A 468 -23.92 -32.21 30.39
N ASN A 469 -22.79 -32.58 29.72
CA ASN A 469 -22.34 -33.92 29.25
C ASN A 469 -23.12 -34.73 28.15
N PRO A 470 -22.51 -35.73 27.45
CA PRO A 470 -21.11 -35.95 26.99
C PRO A 470 -21.05 -36.58 25.54
N PRO A 471 -20.13 -37.50 25.11
CA PRO A 471 -19.29 -37.29 23.92
C PRO A 471 -19.49 -38.33 22.79
N LEU A 472 -18.96 -38.07 21.59
CA LEU A 472 -18.78 -39.11 20.57
C LEU A 472 -17.39 -39.05 19.93
N SER A 473 -16.72 -40.19 20.05
CA SER A 473 -15.43 -40.60 19.51
C SER A 473 -15.56 -41.14 18.08
N TYR A 474 -14.66 -40.77 17.18
CA TYR A 474 -14.11 -41.59 16.06
C TYR A 474 -12.83 -40.85 15.63
N GLY A 475 -11.72 -41.43 15.21
CA GLY A 475 -11.35 -42.79 14.84
C GLY A 475 -10.06 -42.65 14.04
N ARG A 476 -9.03 -43.41 14.40
CA ARG A 476 -7.69 -43.44 13.78
C ARG A 476 -7.74 -43.66 12.26
N ARG A 477 -6.81 -43.05 11.51
CA ARG A 477 -6.11 -43.73 10.42
C ARG A 477 -4.67 -43.24 10.31
N ALA A 478 -3.79 -44.19 10.03
CA ALA A 478 -2.34 -44.08 10.04
C ALA A 478 -1.78 -44.52 8.68
N LYS A 479 -0.51 -44.14 8.45
CA LYS A 479 0.44 -44.62 7.42
C LYS A 479 0.26 -43.96 6.03
N SER A 480 1.30 -43.62 5.28
CA SER A 480 2.63 -44.24 5.16
C SER A 480 3.66 -43.30 4.52
N ASP A 481 4.90 -43.37 5.02
CA ASP A 481 6.12 -42.89 4.39
C ASP A 481 6.52 -43.75 3.18
N SER A 482 7.08 -43.13 2.13
CA SER A 482 8.04 -43.76 1.23
C SER A 482 8.83 -42.70 0.44
N PRO A 483 10.18 -42.76 0.42
CA PRO A 483 11.02 -41.87 -0.37
C PRO A 483 11.52 -42.59 -1.65
N PHE A 484 11.45 -41.92 -2.79
CA PHE A 484 12.19 -42.32 -4.00
C PHE A 484 12.70 -41.06 -4.71
N SER A 485 14.02 -40.88 -4.67
CA SER A 485 14.75 -39.91 -5.47
C SER A 485 15.10 -40.54 -6.82
N PHE A 486 14.84 -39.83 -7.92
CA PHE A 486 15.46 -40.10 -9.21
C PHE A 486 16.01 -38.80 -9.79
N GLU A 487 17.29 -38.83 -10.12
CA GLU A 487 18.02 -37.78 -10.84
C GLU A 487 17.55 -37.76 -12.30
N CYS A 488 17.12 -36.59 -12.79
CA CYS A 488 16.81 -36.36 -14.20
C CYS A 488 17.99 -35.66 -14.89
N GLU A 489 18.65 -36.38 -15.80
CA GLU A 489 19.58 -35.80 -16.78
C GLU A 489 18.80 -35.06 -17.87
N ALA A 490 19.26 -33.83 -18.15
CA ALA A 490 18.69 -32.95 -19.17
C ALA A 490 19.09 -33.37 -20.59
N GLY A 491 18.10 -33.59 -21.45
CA GLY A 491 18.25 -33.73 -22.90
C GLY A 491 17.54 -32.59 -23.65
N PRO A 492 18.13 -31.99 -24.70
CA PRO A 492 17.60 -30.79 -25.32
C PRO A 492 16.52 -31.09 -26.37
N PHE A 493 15.36 -30.45 -26.23
CA PHE A 493 14.23 -30.53 -27.17
C PHE A 493 14.39 -29.57 -28.36
N GLY A 494 14.12 -30.08 -29.56
CA GLY A 494 13.75 -29.29 -30.74
C GLY A 494 12.26 -29.46 -31.02
N LEU A 495 11.48 -28.40 -30.84
CA LEU A 495 10.03 -28.37 -31.05
C LEU A 495 9.67 -28.03 -32.50
N HIS A 496 8.76 -28.80 -33.09
CA HIS A 496 8.02 -28.49 -34.31
C HIS A 496 6.54 -28.31 -33.93
N LEU A 497 5.92 -27.19 -34.33
CA LEU A 497 4.47 -26.94 -34.26
C LEU A 497 3.95 -26.69 -35.70
N PRO A 498 2.75 -27.17 -36.06
CA PRO A 498 1.98 -26.70 -37.22
C PRO A 498 1.19 -25.43 -36.79
N GLY A 499 0.79 -24.48 -37.62
CA GLY A 499 0.57 -24.46 -39.07
C GLY A 499 -0.83 -23.90 -39.33
N ASP A 500 -1.11 -22.66 -38.88
CA ASP A 500 -2.42 -22.01 -39.09
C ASP A 500 -2.45 -21.21 -40.40
N THR A 501 -3.52 -21.44 -41.16
CA THR A 501 -3.85 -20.83 -42.45
C THR A 501 -4.56 -19.48 -42.24
N PRO A 502 -4.31 -18.45 -43.08
CA PRO A 502 -5.07 -17.20 -43.02
C PRO A 502 -6.20 -17.19 -44.06
N GLN A 503 -7.42 -16.80 -43.64
CA GLN A 503 -8.48 -16.37 -44.55
C GLN A 503 -8.39 -14.87 -44.81
N PHE A 504 -8.52 -14.52 -46.09
CA PHE A 504 -8.41 -13.19 -46.68
C PHE A 504 -9.76 -12.45 -46.69
N MET A 505 -9.67 -11.14 -46.43
CA MET A 505 -10.48 -9.97 -46.85
C MET A 505 -12.00 -9.90 -46.57
N SER A 506 -12.43 -8.75 -46.05
CA SER A 506 -13.23 -7.81 -46.87
C SER A 506 -13.13 -6.36 -46.36
N HIS A 507 -13.28 -5.44 -47.32
CA HIS A 507 -13.17 -3.98 -47.28
C HIS A 507 -14.27 -3.24 -46.49
N SER A 508 -13.97 -2.00 -46.05
CA SER A 508 -14.77 -0.75 -46.19
C SER A 508 -14.07 0.38 -45.39
N GLN A 509 -13.33 1.32 -45.98
CA GLN A 509 -13.74 2.58 -46.64
C GLN A 509 -14.55 3.57 -45.77
N LEU A 510 -13.84 4.63 -45.35
CA LEU A 510 -14.18 6.06 -45.17
C LEU A 510 -15.62 6.46 -44.77
N ASP A 511 -15.75 7.27 -43.71
CA ASP A 511 -16.15 8.67 -43.93
C ASP A 511 -15.91 9.60 -42.72
N LEU A 512 -15.60 10.84 -43.10
CA LEU A 512 -15.23 12.01 -42.34
C LEU A 512 -16.45 12.95 -42.33
N VAL A 513 -17.03 13.30 -41.18
CA VAL A 513 -18.05 14.36 -41.11
C VAL A 513 -17.90 15.20 -39.84
N ASP A 514 -17.48 16.45 -40.06
CA ASP A 514 -17.68 17.63 -39.21
C ASP A 514 -19.18 17.96 -39.08
N GLY A 515 -19.64 18.41 -37.91
CA GLY A 515 -21.06 18.75 -37.74
C GLY A 515 -21.41 19.49 -36.46
N GLN A 516 -21.31 20.81 -36.53
CA GLN A 516 -21.77 21.83 -35.59
C GLN A 516 -23.27 21.81 -35.21
N SER A 517 -23.53 22.13 -33.92
CA SER A 517 -24.44 23.21 -33.45
C SER A 517 -25.94 22.98 -33.21
N LYS A 518 -26.37 23.69 -32.15
CA LYS A 518 -27.72 24.13 -31.72
C LYS A 518 -28.54 23.15 -30.89
N ASN A 519 -29.41 23.55 -29.98
CA ASN A 519 -29.71 24.73 -29.14
C ASN A 519 -31.04 24.37 -28.44
N SER A 520 -31.37 25.06 -27.34
CA SER A 520 -32.70 25.11 -26.70
C SER A 520 -33.15 23.90 -25.86
N GLN A 521 -33.85 24.00 -24.74
CA GLN A 521 -34.32 25.12 -23.89
C GLN A 521 -34.93 24.48 -22.61
N ASN A 522 -34.85 25.21 -21.50
CA ASN A 522 -35.84 25.33 -20.42
C ASN A 522 -36.74 24.12 -20.05
N VAL A 523 -36.54 23.55 -18.86
CA VAL A 523 -37.64 23.24 -17.92
C VAL A 523 -37.20 23.60 -16.48
N ARG A 524 -38.05 24.36 -15.79
CA ARG A 524 -37.90 24.90 -14.43
C ARG A 524 -38.24 23.85 -13.34
N PRO A 525 -37.96 24.16 -12.05
CA PRO A 525 -37.86 23.19 -10.95
C PRO A 525 -39.15 23.04 -10.15
N GLY A 526 -39.32 21.87 -9.50
CA GLY A 526 -40.22 21.72 -8.37
C GLY A 526 -40.94 20.38 -8.31
N ALA A 527 -40.47 19.47 -7.47
CA ALA A 527 -41.33 18.52 -6.77
C ALA A 527 -40.55 17.91 -5.59
N LEU A 528 -41.05 18.20 -4.38
CA LEU A 528 -40.69 17.55 -3.13
C LEU A 528 -41.04 16.06 -3.25
N GLY A 529 -40.02 15.21 -3.40
CA GLY A 529 -40.13 13.76 -3.39
C GLY A 529 -39.77 13.20 -2.03
N SER A 530 -40.78 12.87 -1.25
CA SER A 530 -40.73 12.09 -0.01
C SER A 530 -39.77 10.90 -0.12
N MET A 531 -38.79 10.83 0.78
CA MET A 531 -37.98 9.62 0.96
C MET A 531 -38.84 8.46 1.49
N PRO A 532 -38.74 7.24 0.93
CA PRO A 532 -39.36 6.07 1.51
C PRO A 532 -38.52 5.54 2.70
N PRO A 533 -39.15 4.87 3.68
CA PRO A 533 -38.44 4.41 4.87
C PRO A 533 -37.48 3.26 4.52
N LEU A 534 -36.24 3.41 4.97
CA LEU A 534 -35.21 2.37 4.92
C LEU A 534 -35.66 1.17 5.77
N LYS A 535 -35.96 0.05 5.10
CA LYS A 535 -36.08 -1.25 5.74
C LYS A 535 -34.75 -1.60 6.39
N ARG A 536 -34.71 -1.66 7.72
CA ARG A 536 -33.67 -2.34 8.49
C ARG A 536 -33.63 -3.81 8.05
N ARG A 537 -32.65 -4.17 7.22
CA ARG A 537 -32.20 -5.56 7.11
C ARG A 537 -31.29 -5.82 8.29
N SER A 538 -31.83 -6.55 9.25
CA SER A 538 -31.09 -7.32 10.25
C SER A 538 -30.13 -8.27 9.53
N SER A 539 -28.84 -7.93 9.55
CA SER A 539 -27.73 -8.81 9.16
C SER A 539 -26.77 -8.99 10.34
N ASP A 540 -27.33 -9.14 11.54
CA ASP A 540 -26.64 -9.68 12.72
C ASP A 540 -27.08 -11.14 12.84
N ILE A 541 -26.29 -12.08 12.33
CA ILE A 541 -26.30 -13.52 12.74
C ILE A 541 -25.07 -14.27 12.20
N ASP A 542 -24.35 -13.80 11.18
CA ASP A 542 -23.23 -14.59 10.58
C ASP A 542 -21.80 -14.14 10.93
N MET A 543 -21.60 -13.12 11.79
CA MET A 543 -20.24 -12.68 12.20
C MET A 543 -19.69 -13.39 13.46
N LEU A 544 -20.39 -14.39 14.01
CA LEU A 544 -19.99 -15.10 15.24
C LEU A 544 -19.37 -16.49 15.02
N LYS A 545 -19.02 -16.88 13.78
CA LYS A 545 -18.52 -18.24 13.49
C LYS A 545 -17.06 -18.37 13.06
N ASN A 546 -16.32 -17.28 12.89
CA ASN A 546 -14.86 -17.37 12.75
C ASN A 546 -14.19 -16.97 14.07
N LYS A 547 -14.33 -17.82 15.08
CA LYS A 547 -13.39 -17.80 16.22
C LYS A 547 -12.02 -18.18 15.65
N GLY A 548 -11.00 -17.38 15.95
CA GLY A 548 -9.68 -17.53 15.36
C GLY A 548 -9.17 -18.95 15.55
N VAL A 549 -8.72 -19.57 14.46
CA VAL A 549 -8.05 -20.86 14.54
C VAL A 549 -6.56 -20.57 14.43
N MET A 550 -5.80 -20.98 15.43
CA MET A 550 -4.35 -20.82 15.51
C MET A 550 -3.70 -22.16 15.11
N ALA A 551 -2.76 -22.14 14.17
CA ALA A 551 -2.10 -23.36 13.69
C ALA A 551 -0.70 -23.53 14.31
N CYS A 552 -0.33 -24.77 14.63
CA CYS A 552 1.03 -25.11 15.04
C CYS A 552 2.01 -24.85 13.89
N PRO A 553 3.05 -24.02 14.07
CA PRO A 553 3.96 -23.67 12.99
C PRO A 553 4.80 -24.85 12.48
N LYS A 554 4.95 -25.92 13.27
CA LYS A 554 5.74 -27.10 12.89
C LYS A 554 4.96 -28.07 12.01
N CYS A 555 3.72 -28.37 12.35
CA CYS A 555 2.91 -29.40 11.65
C CYS A 555 1.61 -28.88 11.01
N SER A 556 1.36 -27.57 11.06
CA SER A 556 0.15 -26.90 10.58
C SER A 556 -1.17 -27.40 11.19
N LYS A 557 -1.12 -28.11 12.33
CA LYS A 557 -2.31 -28.58 13.02
C LYS A 557 -3.05 -27.39 13.65
N GLU A 558 -4.34 -27.27 13.36
CA GLU A 558 -5.22 -26.20 13.81
C GLU A 558 -5.74 -26.42 15.24
N PHE A 559 -5.75 -25.34 16.04
CA PHE A 559 -6.25 -25.28 17.40
C PHE A 559 -7.17 -24.05 17.55
N PRO A 560 -8.31 -24.16 18.24
CA PRO A 560 -9.19 -23.01 18.44
C PRO A 560 -8.57 -22.01 19.44
N GLU A 561 -8.91 -20.73 19.30
CA GLU A 561 -8.34 -19.60 20.09
C GLU A 561 -8.44 -19.78 21.61
N ASP A 562 -9.46 -20.51 22.07
CA ASP A 562 -9.72 -20.83 23.48
C ASP A 562 -8.85 -21.98 24.03
N GLN A 563 -8.00 -22.58 23.21
CA GLN A 563 -7.10 -23.70 23.56
C GLN A 563 -5.62 -23.36 23.37
N THR A 564 -5.22 -22.12 23.66
CA THR A 564 -3.82 -21.66 23.60
C THR A 564 -2.87 -22.53 24.43
N ASP A 565 -3.28 -23.00 25.60
CA ASP A 565 -2.45 -23.89 26.44
C ASP A 565 -2.18 -25.26 25.77
N ILE A 566 -3.14 -25.77 25.00
CA ILE A 566 -3.01 -27.04 24.27
C ILE A 566 -2.12 -26.84 23.03
N LEU A 567 -2.25 -25.71 22.34
CA LEU A 567 -1.35 -25.35 21.25
C LEU A 567 0.10 -25.22 21.74
N LEU A 568 0.33 -24.52 22.85
CA LEU A 568 1.67 -24.33 23.42
C LEU A 568 2.29 -25.67 23.85
N SER A 569 1.54 -26.49 24.61
CA SER A 569 2.03 -27.82 24.97
C SER A 569 2.29 -28.70 23.74
N HIS A 570 1.48 -28.59 22.68
CA HIS A 570 1.73 -29.29 21.43
C HIS A 570 3.00 -28.81 20.73
N ILE A 571 3.27 -27.50 20.66
CA ILE A 571 4.49 -26.93 20.06
C ILE A 571 5.76 -27.49 20.73
N ASP A 572 5.74 -27.70 22.05
CA ASP A 572 6.87 -28.22 22.81
C ASP A 572 7.18 -29.69 22.48
N VAL A 573 6.16 -30.51 22.19
CA VAL A 573 6.36 -31.95 21.87
C VAL A 573 6.38 -32.23 20.36
N CYS A 574 5.94 -31.29 19.53
CA CYS A 574 5.91 -31.45 18.08
C CYS A 574 7.34 -31.44 17.53
N LYS A 575 7.72 -32.55 16.90
CA LYS A 575 8.96 -32.69 16.12
C LYS A 575 8.65 -32.39 14.66
N ASP A 576 9.60 -31.75 14.00
CA ASP A 576 9.52 -31.37 12.58
C ASP A 576 9.37 -32.59 11.67
#